data_AF-A0A3R5ZFE8-F1
#
_entry.id   AF-A0A3R5ZFE8-F1
#
_cell.length_a   1.000
_cell.length_b   1.000
_cell.length_c   1.000
_cell.angle_alpha   90.00
_cell.angle_beta   90.00
_cell.angle_gamma   90.00
#
_symmetry.space_group_name_H-M   'P 1'
#
loop_
_entity.id
_entity.type
_entity.pdbx_description
1 polymer ?
#
loop_
_entity_poly.entity_id
_entity_poly.type
_entity_poly.pdbx_seq_one_letter_code
_entity_poly.pdbx_strand_id
1 'polypeptide(L)'
;MKKRVLRMMATGLVGCMLVGTAAGCGNSGTSNTSSSSGASDSGTAKDEKSSDDIVTLKWIQIGGGQPDNYDAWQEHINEYLADKIGVNIDVEIISWGDWEKRRSTIINTGEDYDIIFSNDVVYESDVRLGAYYDITDLIEKDCPDVKSLIPEDYWEAVSVDGKIYGIPTYKDSSTTQYFVWDQDLCDQLGLDVSNLTELDQLTDAFDTIYKETNQPVTYRASDAPCQFVTTVYDNLALGLPALGVAYDDSSKKVVATYEQEDVMNDLKLYHEWFQKGYINQDAATLGELPTYQAFNIAQGWSQAAQTTWGPNMGVNATAVQWRKTVVSRGSVQGSINCISANSKHPEEALKFLNLVNSDTYVRDALYYGLEGDNFNYTDDKKVEKTDKQWLMAGYSQGTFFNVSLLADQETNQWDEVKELNEKAEASPVIAVSIDTTEFEDELANCTEIYNRYKSEINTGAVDPETAVPEMMSEMRAAGFDDIVEKVQAQIDAAN
;
A
#
# COMPACT_ATOMS: atom_id res chain seq x y z
N MET A 1 1.30 3.31 -48.24
CA MET A 1 1.65 2.06 -48.94
C MET A 1 1.71 0.93 -47.91
N LYS A 2 0.94 -0.15 -48.15
CA LYS A 2 0.95 -1.54 -47.62
C LYS A 2 1.25 -1.76 -46.11
N LYS A 3 0.30 -2.10 -45.21
CA LYS A 3 -0.51 -3.35 -45.02
C LYS A 3 0.36 -4.62 -44.90
N ARG A 4 0.48 -5.26 -43.72
CA ARG A 4 -0.41 -6.24 -43.03
C ARG A 4 0.06 -7.70 -43.24
N VAL A 5 -0.39 -8.58 -42.33
CA VAL A 5 -0.60 -10.05 -42.44
C VAL A 5 0.59 -10.87 -41.92
N LEU A 6 0.45 -11.77 -40.93
CA LEU A 6 -0.32 -13.01 -41.03
C LEU A 6 -0.77 -13.56 -39.66
N ARG A 7 -2.05 -13.96 -39.60
CA ARG A 7 -2.73 -14.74 -38.57
C ARG A 7 -3.18 -16.05 -39.23
N MET A 8 -3.35 -17.08 -38.39
CA MET A 8 -4.20 -18.28 -38.55
C MET A 8 -3.67 -19.52 -39.29
N MET A 9 -3.78 -20.63 -38.55
CA MET A 9 -4.46 -21.93 -38.85
C MET A 9 -3.57 -23.11 -38.43
N ALA A 10 -4.04 -24.24 -37.91
CA ALA A 10 -5.30 -24.69 -37.33
C ALA A 10 -5.09 -26.15 -36.86
N THR A 11 -5.86 -26.57 -35.84
CA THR A 11 -6.41 -27.94 -35.62
C THR A 11 -5.54 -29.20 -35.77
N GLY A 12 -5.38 -29.91 -34.64
CA GLY A 12 -6.08 -31.19 -34.42
C GLY A 12 -5.28 -32.48 -34.63
N LEU A 13 -5.16 -33.30 -33.56
CA LEU A 13 -5.44 -34.75 -33.60
C LEU A 13 -5.36 -35.38 -32.20
N VAL A 14 -6.50 -35.96 -31.80
CA VAL A 14 -6.69 -36.92 -30.71
C VAL A 14 -6.27 -38.31 -31.19
N GLY A 15 -5.63 -39.12 -30.34
CA GLY A 15 -5.56 -40.57 -30.60
C GLY A 15 -4.48 -41.36 -29.85
N CYS A 16 -4.87 -41.91 -28.69
CA CYS A 16 -4.54 -43.23 -28.14
C CYS A 16 -3.17 -43.90 -28.43
N MET A 17 -2.43 -44.24 -27.38
CA MET A 17 -2.02 -45.64 -27.15
C MET A 17 -1.61 -45.91 -25.69
N LEU A 18 -2.34 -46.84 -25.09
CA LEU A 18 -2.09 -47.52 -23.82
C LEU A 18 -1.11 -48.70 -24.01
N VAL A 19 -0.58 -49.17 -22.86
CA VAL A 19 0.11 -50.46 -22.60
C VAL A 19 1.57 -50.47 -23.09
N GLY A 20 2.61 -50.65 -22.27
CA GLY A 20 2.76 -51.37 -21.00
C GLY A 20 3.73 -52.52 -21.23
N THR A 21 4.82 -52.62 -20.46
CA THR A 21 5.43 -53.89 -20.01
C THR A 21 6.58 -53.62 -19.05
N ALA A 22 6.58 -54.40 -17.97
CA ALA A 22 7.57 -54.48 -16.93
C ALA A 22 8.79 -55.34 -17.31
N ALA A 23 9.77 -55.31 -16.40
CA ALA A 23 10.78 -56.33 -16.09
C ALA A 23 12.18 -56.22 -16.73
N GLY A 24 13.17 -56.08 -15.85
CA GLY A 24 14.60 -56.29 -16.15
C GLY A 24 15.44 -56.18 -14.87
N CYS A 25 15.55 -57.29 -14.13
CA CYS A 25 16.35 -57.47 -12.93
C CYS A 25 17.88 -57.52 -13.19
N GLY A 26 18.67 -57.30 -12.12
CA GLY A 26 20.01 -57.88 -11.94
C GLY A 26 21.05 -56.85 -11.49
N ASN A 27 21.22 -56.57 -10.20
CA ASN A 27 22.03 -57.30 -9.20
C ASN A 27 23.49 -57.57 -9.58
N SER A 28 24.39 -56.86 -8.91
CA SER A 28 25.67 -57.42 -8.45
C SER A 28 26.15 -56.65 -7.22
N GLY A 29 25.87 -57.19 -6.03
CA GLY A 29 26.54 -56.81 -4.80
C GLY A 29 27.96 -57.35 -4.75
N THR A 30 28.83 -56.64 -4.02
CA THR A 30 30.01 -57.22 -3.40
C THR A 30 30.18 -56.56 -2.04
N SER A 31 29.97 -57.37 -1.00
CA SER A 31 30.17 -57.08 0.41
C SER A 31 31.52 -57.61 0.88
N ASN A 32 32.21 -56.87 1.74
CA ASN A 32 33.01 -57.31 2.91
C ASN A 32 34.02 -56.23 3.33
N THR A 33 34.38 -55.98 4.60
CA THR A 33 33.84 -56.28 5.95
C THR A 33 34.60 -55.34 6.92
N SER A 34 33.91 -54.84 7.94
CA SER A 34 34.34 -54.60 9.35
C SER A 34 35.75 -54.09 9.72
N SER A 35 35.77 -53.01 10.50
CA SER A 35 36.53 -52.94 11.77
C SER A 35 35.99 -51.85 12.69
N SER A 36 35.69 -52.24 13.93
CA SER A 36 35.19 -51.41 15.04
C SER A 36 36.31 -50.74 15.83
N SER A 37 36.09 -49.52 16.32
CA SER A 37 36.64 -49.04 17.59
C SER A 37 35.86 -47.80 18.05
N GLY A 38 35.20 -47.91 19.20
CA GLY A 38 34.47 -46.81 19.82
C GLY A 38 35.37 -45.86 20.61
N ALA A 39 34.92 -44.61 20.71
CA ALA A 39 35.26 -43.70 21.77
C ALA A 39 34.06 -42.76 21.96
N SER A 40 33.52 -42.77 23.18
CA SER A 40 32.46 -41.89 23.65
C SER A 40 33.02 -40.48 23.83
N ASP A 41 32.36 -39.47 23.27
CA ASP A 41 32.49 -38.10 23.74
C ASP A 41 31.10 -37.44 23.77
N SER A 42 30.81 -36.82 24.91
CA SER A 42 29.55 -36.18 25.22
C SER A 42 29.56 -34.75 24.68
N GLY A 43 28.93 -34.54 23.52
CA GLY A 43 28.58 -33.22 23.00
C GLY A 43 27.07 -33.11 22.94
N THR A 44 26.51 -32.09 23.59
CA THR A 44 25.13 -31.63 23.43
C THR A 44 24.80 -31.49 21.94
N ALA A 45 23.96 -32.38 21.44
CA ALA A 45 23.38 -32.26 20.11
C ALA A 45 22.42 -31.06 20.10
N LYS A 46 22.79 -30.03 19.35
CA LYS A 46 21.81 -29.17 18.68
C LYS A 46 21.05 -30.12 17.76
N ASP A 47 19.73 -30.24 17.92
CA ASP A 47 18.90 -30.92 16.93
C ASP A 47 19.00 -30.11 15.64
N GLU A 48 19.94 -30.49 14.76
CA GLU A 48 19.89 -30.08 13.36
C GLU A 48 18.63 -30.71 12.77
N LYS A 49 17.61 -29.89 12.52
CA LYS A 49 16.47 -30.30 11.68
C LYS A 49 17.04 -30.82 10.36
N SER A 50 16.56 -31.97 9.92
CA SER A 50 16.95 -32.50 8.61
C SER A 50 16.47 -31.53 7.52
N SER A 51 17.18 -31.44 6.39
CA SER A 51 16.75 -30.59 5.27
C SER A 51 15.36 -30.94 4.73
N ASP A 52 14.87 -32.15 5.03
CA ASP A 52 13.53 -32.65 4.66
C ASP A 52 12.41 -32.05 5.55
N ASP A 53 12.75 -31.34 6.64
CA ASP A 53 11.79 -30.70 7.56
C ASP A 53 11.62 -29.18 7.32
N ILE A 54 12.35 -28.59 6.37
CA ILE A 54 12.28 -27.15 6.07
C ILE A 54 11.17 -26.89 5.05
N VAL A 55 10.17 -26.10 5.45
CA VAL A 55 9.06 -25.69 4.59
C VAL A 55 9.48 -24.50 3.73
N THR A 56 9.27 -24.55 2.42
CA THR A 56 9.41 -23.37 1.55
C THR A 56 8.04 -22.72 1.35
N LEU A 57 7.90 -21.48 1.81
CA LEU A 57 6.67 -20.68 1.70
C LEU A 57 6.70 -19.85 0.42
N LYS A 58 5.63 -19.88 -0.38
CA LYS A 58 5.49 -18.99 -1.54
C LYS A 58 4.79 -17.70 -1.15
N TRP A 59 5.45 -16.56 -1.36
CA TRP A 59 4.94 -15.23 -1.06
C TRP A 59 4.75 -14.40 -2.33
N ILE A 60 3.50 -14.05 -2.65
CA ILE A 60 3.17 -13.20 -3.80
C ILE A 60 3.17 -11.73 -3.35
N GLN A 61 3.99 -10.91 -3.98
CA GLN A 61 4.21 -9.52 -3.60
C GLN A 61 4.06 -8.55 -4.78
N ILE A 62 3.71 -7.31 -4.48
CA ILE A 62 3.69 -6.21 -5.45
C ILE A 62 5.05 -5.49 -5.46
N GLY A 63 5.49 -4.98 -6.61
CA GLY A 63 6.69 -4.15 -6.67
C GLY A 63 7.10 -3.72 -8.08
N GLY A 64 8.37 -3.35 -8.24
CA GLY A 64 8.97 -2.96 -9.51
C GLY A 64 9.34 -4.15 -10.42
N GLY A 65 9.15 -5.37 -9.94
CA GLY A 65 9.53 -6.62 -10.60
C GLY A 65 10.60 -7.39 -9.82
N GLN A 66 10.98 -8.57 -10.32
CA GLN A 66 12.00 -9.41 -9.70
C GLN A 66 13.38 -8.73 -9.76
N PRO A 67 14.11 -8.58 -8.63
CA PRO A 67 15.48 -8.07 -8.64
C PRO A 67 16.44 -8.95 -9.44
N ASP A 68 17.41 -8.33 -10.12
CA ASP A 68 18.41 -9.06 -10.93
C ASP A 68 19.29 -9.99 -10.08
N ASN A 69 19.50 -9.65 -8.81
CA ASN A 69 20.28 -10.42 -7.84
C ASN A 69 19.41 -11.28 -6.90
N TYR A 70 18.14 -11.55 -7.28
CA TYR A 70 17.18 -12.25 -6.44
C TYR A 70 17.66 -13.62 -5.96
N ASP A 71 18.24 -14.46 -6.83
CA ASP A 71 18.68 -15.81 -6.42
C ASP A 71 19.73 -15.75 -5.30
N ALA A 72 20.68 -14.80 -5.40
CA ALA A 72 21.71 -14.60 -4.38
C ALA A 72 21.12 -14.04 -3.08
N TRP A 73 20.16 -13.11 -3.18
CA TRP A 73 19.42 -12.60 -2.04
C TRP A 73 18.62 -13.71 -1.34
N GLN A 74 17.91 -14.54 -2.11
CA GLN A 74 17.06 -15.62 -1.64
C GLN A 74 17.90 -16.69 -0.92
N GLU A 75 19.07 -17.05 -1.47
CA GLU A 75 20.01 -17.96 -0.82
C GLU A 75 20.41 -17.45 0.57
N HIS A 76 20.86 -16.19 0.68
CA HIS A 76 21.31 -15.62 1.96
C HIS A 76 20.18 -15.47 2.99
N ILE A 77 19.01 -14.97 2.61
CA ILE A 77 17.89 -14.84 3.54
C ILE A 77 17.40 -16.22 3.99
N ASN A 78 17.36 -17.21 3.10
CA ASN A 78 16.90 -18.56 3.43
C ASN A 78 17.85 -19.30 4.37
N GLU A 79 19.17 -19.11 4.27
CA GLU A 79 20.11 -19.63 5.27
C GLU A 79 19.75 -19.15 6.68
N TYR A 80 19.45 -17.85 6.82
CA TYR A 80 19.06 -17.26 8.11
C TYR A 80 17.69 -17.75 8.59
N LEU A 81 16.69 -17.79 7.70
CA LEU A 81 15.32 -18.21 8.05
C LEU A 81 15.25 -19.70 8.39
N ALA A 82 16.01 -20.54 7.69
CA ALA A 82 16.08 -21.98 7.95
C ALA A 82 16.65 -22.28 9.35
N ASP A 83 17.75 -21.64 9.75
CA ASP A 83 18.30 -21.80 11.11
C ASP A 83 17.36 -21.23 12.17
N LYS A 84 16.74 -20.07 11.91
CA LYS A 84 15.97 -19.34 12.92
C LYS A 84 14.57 -19.89 13.17
N ILE A 85 13.83 -20.20 12.11
CA ILE A 85 12.42 -20.64 12.20
C ILE A 85 12.12 -21.91 11.40
N GLY A 86 13.10 -22.47 10.69
CA GLY A 86 12.93 -23.70 9.92
C GLY A 86 12.08 -23.52 8.67
N VAL A 87 12.13 -22.34 8.05
CA VAL A 87 11.42 -22.05 6.79
C VAL A 87 12.38 -21.44 5.77
N ASN A 88 12.07 -21.68 4.50
CA ASN A 88 12.58 -20.92 3.37
C ASN A 88 11.42 -20.10 2.76
N ILE A 89 11.74 -19.08 1.97
CA ILE A 89 10.78 -18.29 1.21
C ILE A 89 11.10 -18.32 -0.28
N ASP A 90 10.04 -18.27 -1.08
CA ASP A 90 10.06 -17.98 -2.51
C ASP A 90 9.09 -16.85 -2.82
N VAL A 91 9.64 -15.68 -3.15
CA VAL A 91 8.91 -14.43 -3.38
C VAL A 91 8.73 -14.18 -4.88
N GLU A 92 7.48 -14.20 -5.33
CA GLU A 92 7.09 -13.79 -6.69
C GLU A 92 6.68 -12.32 -6.66
N ILE A 93 7.42 -11.46 -7.37
CA ILE A 93 7.12 -10.02 -7.42
C ILE A 93 6.40 -9.68 -8.72
N ILE A 94 5.13 -9.34 -8.59
CA ILE A 94 4.30 -8.88 -9.68
C ILE A 94 4.43 -7.35 -9.79
N SER A 95 4.60 -6.87 -11.03
CA SER A 95 4.74 -5.44 -11.30
C SER A 95 3.48 -4.67 -10.88
N TRP A 96 3.63 -3.40 -10.48
CA TRP A 96 2.48 -2.53 -10.19
C TRP A 96 1.44 -2.51 -11.33
N GLY A 97 1.90 -2.50 -12.58
CA GLY A 97 1.01 -2.45 -13.76
C GLY A 97 0.25 -3.75 -14.03
N ASP A 98 0.75 -4.89 -13.55
CA ASP A 98 0.14 -6.21 -13.74
C ASP A 98 -0.59 -6.72 -12.48
N TRP A 99 -0.46 -6.02 -11.35
CA TRP A 99 -0.89 -6.49 -10.03
C TRP A 99 -2.34 -6.94 -10.02
N GLU A 100 -3.28 -6.04 -10.35
CA GLU A 100 -4.72 -6.32 -10.27
C GLU A 100 -5.10 -7.57 -11.08
N LYS A 101 -4.60 -7.67 -12.32
CA LYS A 101 -4.89 -8.78 -13.21
C LYS A 101 -4.31 -10.10 -12.72
N ARG A 102 -3.04 -10.11 -12.28
CA ARG A 102 -2.39 -11.34 -11.82
C ARG A 102 -2.94 -11.80 -10.49
N ARG A 103 -3.12 -10.90 -9.53
CA ARG A 103 -3.76 -11.17 -8.23
C ARG A 103 -5.17 -11.74 -8.41
N SER A 104 -5.99 -11.12 -9.26
CA SER A 104 -7.32 -11.66 -9.61
C SER A 104 -7.27 -13.06 -10.21
N THR A 105 -6.29 -13.34 -11.08
CA THR A 105 -6.11 -14.68 -11.67
C THR A 105 -5.72 -15.70 -10.60
N ILE A 106 -4.73 -15.39 -9.76
CA ILE A 106 -4.25 -16.26 -8.68
C ILE A 106 -5.41 -16.69 -7.78
N ILE A 107 -6.24 -15.72 -7.38
CA ILE A 107 -7.32 -15.94 -6.41
C ILE A 107 -8.47 -16.71 -7.06
N ASN A 108 -8.89 -16.33 -8.27
CA ASN A 108 -10.01 -16.99 -8.95
C ASN A 108 -9.70 -18.41 -9.45
N THR A 109 -8.42 -18.72 -9.70
CA THR A 109 -8.00 -20.06 -10.17
C THR A 109 -7.49 -20.95 -9.05
N GLY A 110 -7.21 -20.39 -7.87
CA GLY A 110 -6.60 -21.12 -6.75
C GLY A 110 -5.18 -21.58 -7.07
N GLU A 111 -4.37 -20.74 -7.74
CA GLU A 111 -2.93 -20.99 -7.87
C GLU A 111 -2.32 -21.24 -6.47
N ASP A 112 -1.34 -22.14 -6.37
CA ASP A 112 -0.70 -22.42 -5.08
C ASP A 112 0.15 -21.22 -4.62
N TYR A 113 -0.15 -20.71 -3.43
CA TYR A 113 0.64 -19.71 -2.68
C TYR A 113 0.35 -19.86 -1.18
N ASP A 114 1.26 -19.36 -0.33
CA ASP A 114 1.07 -19.34 1.12
C ASP A 114 0.68 -17.96 1.63
N ILE A 115 1.35 -16.92 1.12
CA ILE A 115 1.12 -15.52 1.52
C ILE A 115 0.92 -14.67 0.26
N ILE A 116 0.02 -13.69 0.32
CA ILE A 116 -0.17 -12.70 -0.75
C ILE A 116 -0.38 -11.31 -0.17
N PHE A 117 0.24 -10.31 -0.80
CA PHE A 117 -0.08 -8.90 -0.54
C PHE A 117 -1.54 -8.61 -0.90
N SER A 118 -2.21 -7.78 -0.11
CA SER A 118 -3.54 -7.24 -0.37
C SER A 118 -3.56 -5.76 -0.01
N ASN A 119 -4.56 -5.05 -0.53
CA ASN A 119 -4.82 -3.64 -0.23
C ASN A 119 -6.32 -3.42 0.07
N ASP A 120 -6.66 -2.20 0.43
CA ASP A 120 -8.00 -1.70 0.76
C ASP A 120 -9.03 -1.97 -0.36
N VAL A 121 -8.61 -1.92 -1.62
CA VAL A 121 -9.50 -2.09 -2.77
C VAL A 121 -10.03 -3.52 -2.91
N VAL A 122 -9.19 -4.53 -2.64
CA VAL A 122 -9.54 -5.94 -2.94
C VAL A 122 -9.73 -6.80 -1.69
N TYR A 123 -9.13 -6.42 -0.56
CA TYR A 123 -9.05 -7.26 0.64
C TYR A 123 -10.41 -7.81 1.07
N GLU A 124 -11.43 -6.96 1.21
CA GLU A 124 -12.75 -7.40 1.67
C GLU A 124 -13.42 -8.36 0.69
N SER A 125 -13.38 -8.04 -0.61
CA SER A 125 -13.98 -8.90 -1.64
C SER A 125 -13.34 -10.30 -1.65
N ASP A 126 -12.04 -10.36 -1.38
CA ASP A 126 -11.28 -11.61 -1.38
C ASP A 126 -11.55 -12.45 -0.13
N VAL A 127 -11.67 -11.79 1.02
CA VAL A 127 -12.12 -12.42 2.25
C VAL A 127 -13.51 -13.03 2.05
N ARG A 128 -14.45 -12.28 1.47
CA ARG A 128 -15.82 -12.75 1.20
C ARG A 128 -15.87 -13.88 0.17
N LEU A 129 -14.92 -13.92 -0.77
CA LEU A 129 -14.71 -15.06 -1.69
C LEU A 129 -14.11 -16.31 -1.01
N GLY A 130 -13.65 -16.20 0.24
CA GLY A 130 -13.02 -17.29 0.98
C GLY A 130 -11.58 -17.55 0.55
N ALA A 131 -10.90 -16.56 -0.01
CA ALA A 131 -9.53 -16.70 -0.51
C ALA A 131 -8.49 -16.84 0.61
N TYR A 132 -8.80 -16.35 1.81
CA TYR A 132 -7.85 -16.23 2.91
C TYR A 132 -8.22 -17.08 4.13
N TYR A 133 -7.19 -17.53 4.83
CA TYR A 133 -7.27 -18.32 6.04
C TYR A 133 -7.61 -17.42 7.23
N ASP A 134 -8.54 -17.84 8.10
CA ASP A 134 -8.87 -17.14 9.34
C ASP A 134 -7.74 -17.36 10.37
N ILE A 135 -7.00 -16.29 10.67
CA ILE A 135 -5.85 -16.32 11.57
C ILE A 135 -6.17 -15.81 12.98
N THR A 136 -7.44 -15.47 13.26
CA THR A 136 -7.87 -14.80 14.49
C THR A 136 -7.33 -15.50 15.75
N ASP A 137 -7.51 -16.81 15.85
CA ASP A 137 -7.09 -17.62 17.00
C ASP A 137 -5.57 -17.92 17.01
N LEU A 138 -4.87 -17.65 15.91
CA LEU A 138 -3.43 -17.92 15.76
C LEU A 138 -2.56 -16.71 16.09
N ILE A 139 -3.09 -15.48 16.00
CA ILE A 139 -2.30 -14.25 16.18
C ILE A 139 -1.63 -14.20 17.56
N GLU A 140 -2.35 -14.47 18.64
CA GLU A 140 -1.78 -14.43 20.00
C GLU A 140 -0.67 -15.48 20.22
N LYS A 141 -0.82 -16.64 19.57
CA LYS A 141 0.08 -17.78 19.73
C LYS A 141 1.34 -17.66 18.87
N ASP A 142 1.15 -17.34 17.59
CA ASP A 142 2.19 -17.45 16.56
C ASP A 142 2.78 -16.08 16.15
N CYS A 143 2.11 -14.97 16.50
CA CYS A 143 2.52 -13.60 16.18
C CYS A 143 2.54 -12.62 17.38
N PRO A 144 3.13 -12.97 18.55
CA PRO A 144 3.05 -12.13 19.75
C PRO A 144 3.74 -10.77 19.60
N ASP A 145 4.85 -10.69 18.85
CA ASP A 145 5.56 -9.42 18.65
C ASP A 145 4.72 -8.47 17.81
N VAL A 146 4.13 -9.00 16.72
CA VAL A 146 3.22 -8.25 15.85
C VAL A 146 1.98 -7.80 16.60
N LYS A 147 1.35 -8.66 17.41
CA LYS A 147 0.18 -8.27 18.21
C LYS A 147 0.51 -7.16 19.21
N SER A 148 1.71 -7.16 19.79
CA SER A 148 2.17 -6.09 20.68
C SER A 148 2.56 -4.80 19.94
N LEU A 149 3.02 -4.90 18.70
CA LEU A 149 3.49 -3.77 17.90
C LEU A 149 2.32 -2.97 17.31
N ILE A 150 1.28 -3.67 16.84
CA ILE A 150 0.18 -3.07 16.08
C ILE A 150 -0.95 -2.62 17.03
N PRO A 151 -1.37 -1.34 16.98
CA PRO A 151 -2.48 -0.81 17.77
C PRO A 151 -3.83 -1.54 17.55
N GLU A 152 -4.74 -1.47 18.52
CA GLU A 152 -6.00 -2.23 18.47
C GLU A 152 -6.95 -1.77 17.35
N ASP A 153 -7.04 -0.46 17.11
CA ASP A 153 -7.82 0.14 16.02
C ASP A 153 -7.37 -0.34 14.63
N TYR A 154 -6.11 -0.77 14.48
CA TYR A 154 -5.61 -1.34 13.23
C TYR A 154 -6.09 -2.78 13.06
N TRP A 155 -6.22 -3.55 14.15
CA TRP A 155 -6.82 -4.88 14.11
C TRP A 155 -8.32 -4.79 13.82
N GLU A 156 -9.01 -3.80 14.39
CA GLU A 156 -10.39 -3.47 14.04
C GLU A 156 -10.53 -3.12 12.55
N ALA A 157 -9.62 -2.29 12.02
CA ALA A 157 -9.60 -1.89 10.62
C ALA A 157 -9.39 -3.03 9.62
N VAL A 158 -8.65 -4.09 9.97
CA VAL A 158 -8.49 -5.27 9.08
C VAL A 158 -9.47 -6.39 9.38
N SER A 159 -10.31 -6.25 10.39
CA SER A 159 -11.34 -7.23 10.73
C SER A 159 -12.44 -7.22 9.67
N VAL A 160 -12.88 -8.40 9.23
CA VAL A 160 -14.04 -8.58 8.36
C VAL A 160 -14.95 -9.58 9.05
N ASP A 161 -16.17 -9.15 9.38
CA ASP A 161 -17.17 -9.95 10.11
C ASP A 161 -16.61 -10.57 11.42
N GLY A 162 -15.76 -9.80 12.13
CA GLY A 162 -15.17 -10.19 13.41
C GLY A 162 -13.95 -11.11 13.32
N LYS A 163 -13.39 -11.31 12.12
CA LYS A 163 -12.25 -12.21 11.86
C LYS A 163 -11.12 -11.49 11.15
N ILE A 164 -9.90 -11.96 11.37
CA ILE A 164 -8.68 -11.42 10.78
C ILE A 164 -8.10 -12.44 9.80
N TYR A 165 -7.74 -11.98 8.60
CA TYR A 165 -7.29 -12.85 7.49
C TYR A 165 -5.87 -12.52 6.99
N GLY A 166 -5.23 -11.52 7.59
CA GLY A 166 -3.88 -11.11 7.27
C GLY A 166 -3.30 -10.15 8.30
N ILE A 167 -1.98 -9.95 8.21
CA ILE A 167 -1.23 -9.04 9.07
C ILE A 167 -1.15 -7.68 8.37
N PRO A 168 -1.72 -6.60 8.93
CA PRO A 168 -1.53 -5.25 8.39
C PRO A 168 -0.07 -4.82 8.54
N THR A 169 0.43 -4.09 7.57
CA THR A 169 1.75 -3.46 7.67
C THR A 169 1.65 -2.21 8.54
N TYR A 170 2.33 -2.18 9.68
CA TYR A 170 2.38 -0.99 10.54
C TYR A 170 3.48 -0.02 10.09
N LYS A 171 3.09 1.04 9.37
CA LYS A 171 3.99 1.94 8.64
C LYS A 171 3.51 3.41 8.76
N ASP A 172 3.59 4.19 7.69
CA ASP A 172 2.84 5.44 7.50
C ASP A 172 1.35 5.14 7.24
N SER A 173 0.65 4.70 8.30
CA SER A 173 -0.72 4.19 8.21
C SER A 173 -1.76 5.25 8.58
N SER A 174 -1.37 6.29 9.32
CA SER A 174 -2.16 7.52 9.44
C SER A 174 -1.97 8.43 8.22
N THR A 175 -3.02 9.14 7.86
CA THR A 175 -3.02 10.16 6.81
C THR A 175 -2.79 11.54 7.42
N THR A 176 -1.64 12.14 7.09
CA THR A 176 -1.34 13.55 7.40
C THR A 176 -0.98 14.27 6.11
N GLN A 177 -1.58 15.42 5.86
CA GLN A 177 -1.40 16.20 4.64
C GLN A 177 -0.64 17.49 4.94
N TYR A 178 0.26 17.84 4.03
CA TYR A 178 1.16 18.98 4.15
C TYR A 178 1.11 19.84 2.89
N PHE A 179 1.19 21.15 3.11
CA PHE A 179 1.61 22.12 2.12
C PHE A 179 3.13 22.13 2.06
N VAL A 180 3.67 21.80 0.90
CA VAL A 180 5.11 21.70 0.65
C VAL A 180 5.54 22.88 -0.19
N TRP A 181 6.48 23.67 0.32
CA TRP A 181 6.93 24.91 -0.32
C TRP A 181 8.40 24.83 -0.70
N ASP A 182 8.78 25.43 -1.81
CA ASP A 182 10.17 25.82 -2.06
C ASP A 182 10.55 26.95 -1.08
N GLN A 183 11.34 26.61 -0.06
CA GLN A 183 11.75 27.55 0.99
C GLN A 183 12.61 28.68 0.42
N ASP A 184 13.48 28.40 -0.56
CA ASP A 184 14.36 29.41 -1.14
C ASP A 184 13.55 30.46 -1.91
N LEU A 185 12.50 30.02 -2.61
CA LEU A 185 11.56 30.93 -3.27
C LEU A 185 10.77 31.76 -2.24
N CYS A 186 10.25 31.13 -1.19
CA CYS A 186 9.53 31.83 -0.12
C CYS A 186 10.39 32.94 0.50
N ASP A 187 11.66 32.64 0.83
CA ASP A 187 12.61 33.59 1.39
C ASP A 187 12.92 34.74 0.43
N GLN A 188 13.09 34.45 -0.86
CA GLN A 188 13.33 35.46 -1.89
C GLN A 188 12.15 36.44 -2.03
N LEU A 189 10.93 35.94 -1.90
CA LEU A 189 9.70 36.73 -2.02
C LEU A 189 9.25 37.36 -0.70
N GLY A 190 9.88 37.01 0.42
CA GLY A 190 9.49 37.47 1.76
C GLY A 190 8.16 36.88 2.22
N LEU A 191 7.82 35.67 1.78
CA LEU A 191 6.60 34.94 2.16
C LEU A 191 6.82 34.15 3.46
N ASP A 192 6.13 34.53 4.53
CA ASP A 192 6.05 33.71 5.74
C ASP A 192 4.95 32.67 5.59
N VAL A 193 5.35 31.44 5.24
CA VAL A 193 4.41 30.33 5.03
C VAL A 193 4.17 29.49 6.28
N SER A 194 4.90 29.73 7.36
CA SER A 194 4.97 28.84 8.54
C SER A 194 3.64 28.64 9.28
N ASN A 195 2.69 29.56 9.09
CA ASN A 195 1.37 29.54 9.72
C ASN A 195 0.22 29.42 8.69
N LEU A 196 0.54 29.08 7.44
CA LEU A 196 -0.48 28.83 6.42
C LEU A 196 -0.95 27.38 6.56
N THR A 197 -1.98 27.16 7.37
CA THR A 197 -2.51 25.82 7.71
C THR A 197 -3.86 25.53 7.05
N GLU A 198 -4.42 26.46 6.28
CA GLU A 198 -5.70 26.30 5.59
C GLU A 198 -5.57 26.73 4.12
N LEU A 199 -6.42 26.18 3.24
CA LEU A 199 -6.34 26.49 1.79
C LEU A 199 -6.61 27.96 1.49
N ASP A 200 -7.59 28.58 2.14
CA ASP A 200 -7.97 29.98 1.89
C ASP A 200 -6.82 30.96 2.16
N GLN A 201 -5.98 30.64 3.15
CA GLN A 201 -4.77 31.38 3.52
C GLN A 201 -3.69 31.36 2.42
N LEU A 202 -3.75 30.42 1.46
CA LEU A 202 -2.75 30.29 0.40
C LEU A 202 -2.92 31.32 -0.73
N THR A 203 -4.10 31.95 -0.83
CA THR A 203 -4.45 32.81 -1.97
C THR A 203 -3.46 33.96 -2.18
N ASP A 204 -3.06 34.64 -1.10
CA ASP A 204 -2.12 35.77 -1.17
C ASP A 204 -0.70 35.30 -1.53
N ALA A 205 -0.30 34.12 -1.07
CA ALA A 205 0.98 33.52 -1.43
C ALA A 205 1.01 33.16 -2.92
N PHE A 206 -0.06 32.54 -3.44
CA PHE A 206 -0.18 32.20 -4.86
C PHE A 206 -0.23 33.44 -5.75
N ASP A 207 -0.94 34.50 -5.33
CA ASP A 207 -0.93 35.78 -6.02
C ASP A 207 0.48 36.39 -6.10
N THR A 208 1.22 36.37 -4.99
CA THR A 208 2.59 36.88 -4.93
C THR A 208 3.53 36.07 -5.83
N ILE A 209 3.50 34.74 -5.74
CA ILE A 209 4.30 33.85 -6.60
C ILE A 209 3.97 34.13 -8.07
N TYR A 210 2.69 34.20 -8.43
CA TYR A 210 2.27 34.41 -9.81
C TYR A 210 2.72 35.79 -10.34
N LYS A 211 2.57 36.86 -9.56
CA LYS A 211 2.98 38.22 -9.96
C LYS A 211 4.49 38.35 -10.15
N GLU A 212 5.28 37.74 -9.27
CA GLU A 212 6.74 37.89 -9.27
C GLU A 212 7.44 36.92 -10.23
N THR A 213 6.86 35.73 -10.47
CA THR A 213 7.48 34.68 -11.31
C THR A 213 6.81 34.50 -12.67
N ASN A 214 5.55 34.94 -12.82
CA ASN A 214 4.69 34.64 -13.95
C ASN A 214 4.53 33.12 -14.19
N GLN A 215 4.61 32.32 -13.12
CA GLN A 215 4.38 30.88 -13.14
C GLN A 215 3.24 30.50 -12.20
N PRO A 216 2.25 29.72 -12.67
CA PRO A 216 1.23 29.15 -11.79
C PRO A 216 1.83 28.05 -10.90
N VAL A 217 1.15 27.75 -9.79
CA VAL A 217 1.33 26.47 -9.11
C VAL A 217 0.78 25.35 -10.01
N THR A 218 1.45 24.20 -10.01
CA THR A 218 1.11 23.12 -10.93
C THR A 218 0.24 22.08 -10.25
N TYR A 219 -0.97 21.90 -10.78
CA TYR A 219 -1.91 20.86 -10.39
C TYR A 219 -2.04 19.85 -11.54
N ARG A 220 -2.27 18.59 -11.18
CA ARG A 220 -2.61 17.50 -12.08
C ARG A 220 -3.78 16.74 -11.49
N ALA A 221 -4.77 16.42 -12.31
CA ALA A 221 -6.00 15.75 -11.86
C ALA A 221 -5.78 14.47 -11.03
N SER A 222 -4.72 13.72 -11.31
CA SER A 222 -4.40 12.47 -10.61
C SER A 222 -3.43 12.60 -9.43
N ASP A 223 -3.04 13.83 -9.05
CA ASP A 223 -2.14 14.07 -7.91
C ASP A 223 -2.87 14.56 -6.66
N ALA A 224 -2.14 14.49 -5.55
CA ALA A 224 -2.56 14.82 -4.19
C ALA A 224 -3.45 16.07 -4.08
N PRO A 225 -3.11 17.26 -4.63
CA PRO A 225 -3.99 18.43 -4.51
C PRO A 225 -5.42 18.17 -4.98
N CYS A 226 -5.59 17.38 -6.05
CA CYS A 226 -6.89 17.07 -6.63
C CYS A 226 -7.54 15.82 -6.01
N GLN A 227 -6.77 14.93 -5.38
CA GLN A 227 -7.31 13.73 -4.72
C GLN A 227 -7.71 13.98 -3.26
N PHE A 228 -7.21 15.07 -2.64
CA PHE A 228 -7.39 15.31 -1.21
C PHE A 228 -8.59 16.19 -0.84
N VAL A 229 -9.37 16.67 -1.80
CA VAL A 229 -10.52 17.56 -1.53
C VAL A 229 -11.48 16.95 -0.51
N THR A 230 -11.74 15.65 -0.58
CA THR A 230 -12.71 14.94 0.28
C THR A 230 -12.09 14.14 1.43
N THR A 231 -10.79 14.23 1.69
CA THR A 231 -10.12 13.36 2.69
C THR A 231 -10.36 13.74 4.15
N VAL A 232 -11.21 14.73 4.43
CA VAL A 232 -11.81 14.94 5.75
C VAL A 232 -13.01 14.01 6.02
N TYR A 233 -13.33 13.14 5.05
CA TYR A 233 -14.29 12.06 5.16
C TYR A 233 -13.59 10.71 4.99
N ASP A 234 -13.98 9.72 5.80
CA ASP A 234 -13.68 8.32 5.59
C ASP A 234 -14.64 7.76 4.53
N ASN A 235 -14.11 7.24 3.43
CA ASN A 235 -14.89 6.64 2.34
C ASN A 235 -15.17 5.13 2.56
N LEU A 236 -14.84 4.59 3.74
CA LEU A 236 -15.10 3.20 4.15
C LEU A 236 -14.40 2.16 3.25
N ALA A 237 -13.28 2.52 2.61
CA ALA A 237 -12.59 1.70 1.61
C ALA A 237 -13.45 1.32 0.39
N LEU A 238 -14.53 2.07 0.10
CA LEU A 238 -15.44 1.79 -1.02
C LEU A 238 -14.92 2.25 -2.39
N GLY A 239 -13.80 2.97 -2.44
CA GLY A 239 -13.22 3.47 -3.68
C GLY A 239 -14.04 4.59 -4.37
N LEU A 240 -15.09 5.10 -3.75
CA LEU A 240 -15.92 6.20 -4.25
C LEU A 240 -15.80 7.44 -3.34
N PRO A 241 -14.94 8.42 -3.67
CA PRO A 241 -14.75 9.62 -2.85
C PRO A 241 -15.98 10.52 -2.69
N ALA A 242 -17.03 10.31 -3.48
CA ALA A 242 -18.29 11.05 -3.43
C ALA A 242 -19.20 10.68 -2.24
N LEU A 243 -18.85 9.63 -1.49
CA LEU A 243 -19.55 9.13 -0.32
C LEU A 243 -18.57 9.00 0.84
N GLY A 244 -19.00 9.37 2.05
CA GLY A 244 -18.17 9.15 3.24
C GLY A 244 -18.83 9.57 4.55
N VAL A 245 -18.11 9.34 5.65
CA VAL A 245 -18.44 9.74 7.02
C VAL A 245 -17.37 10.69 7.51
N ALA A 246 -17.74 11.86 8.04
CA ALA A 246 -16.75 12.82 8.54
C ALA A 246 -15.99 12.25 9.75
N TYR A 247 -14.68 12.48 9.82
CA TYR A 247 -13.86 11.97 10.94
C TYR A 247 -14.29 12.54 12.30
N ASP A 248 -14.89 13.73 12.33
CA ASP A 248 -15.37 14.39 13.54
C ASP A 248 -16.87 14.18 13.81
N ASP A 249 -17.59 13.46 12.95
CA ASP A 249 -19.01 13.17 13.13
C ASP A 249 -19.24 11.89 13.94
N SER A 250 -19.37 12.07 15.25
CA SER A 250 -19.76 10.99 16.17
C SER A 250 -21.12 10.35 15.88
N SER A 251 -21.98 10.97 15.07
CA SER A 251 -23.26 10.38 14.64
C SER A 251 -23.10 9.36 13.51
N LYS A 252 -21.89 9.25 12.92
CA LYS A 252 -21.53 8.28 11.89
C LYS A 252 -22.42 8.37 10.65
N LYS A 253 -22.83 9.58 10.28
CA LYS A 253 -23.75 9.77 9.17
C LYS A 253 -23.01 9.68 7.84
N VAL A 254 -23.51 8.83 6.96
CA VAL A 254 -23.07 8.75 5.56
C VAL A 254 -23.62 9.94 4.78
N VAL A 255 -22.74 10.67 4.09
CA VAL A 255 -23.08 11.87 3.34
C VAL A 255 -22.51 11.86 1.92
N ALA A 256 -23.15 12.61 1.03
CA ALA A 256 -22.58 13.00 -0.26
C ALA A 256 -21.50 14.06 -0.03
N THR A 257 -20.23 13.67 -0.10
CA THR A 257 -19.08 14.50 0.31
C THR A 257 -18.98 15.79 -0.53
N TYR A 258 -19.20 15.71 -1.83
CA TYR A 258 -19.15 16.86 -2.75
C TYR A 258 -20.26 17.90 -2.52
N GLU A 259 -21.33 17.53 -1.80
CA GLU A 259 -22.41 18.45 -1.44
C GLU A 259 -22.23 19.09 -0.06
N GLN A 260 -21.15 18.72 0.66
CA GLN A 260 -20.84 19.32 1.95
C GLN A 260 -20.20 20.70 1.78
N GLU A 261 -20.45 21.59 2.75
CA GLU A 261 -20.07 23.00 2.67
C GLU A 261 -18.55 23.20 2.61
N ASP A 262 -17.80 22.44 3.40
CA ASP A 262 -16.34 22.43 3.42
C ASP A 262 -15.75 22.05 2.05
N VAL A 263 -16.21 20.94 1.46
CA VAL A 263 -15.76 20.47 0.14
C VAL A 263 -16.13 21.46 -0.95
N MET A 264 -17.34 21.99 -0.93
CA MET A 264 -17.79 23.00 -1.91
C MET A 264 -16.96 24.30 -1.81
N ASN A 265 -16.58 24.71 -0.60
CA ASN A 265 -15.73 25.88 -0.40
C ASN A 265 -14.31 25.66 -0.95
N ASP A 266 -13.71 24.50 -0.70
CA ASP A 266 -12.40 24.14 -1.27
C ASP A 266 -12.44 24.13 -2.81
N LEU A 267 -13.48 23.55 -3.40
CA LEU A 267 -13.65 23.51 -4.87
C LEU A 267 -13.85 24.90 -5.48
N LYS A 268 -14.61 25.78 -4.82
CA LYS A 268 -14.78 27.17 -5.25
C LYS A 268 -13.47 27.93 -5.25
N LEU A 269 -12.64 27.71 -4.23
CA LEU A 269 -11.33 28.31 -4.14
C LEU A 269 -10.40 27.82 -5.25
N TYR A 270 -10.41 26.52 -5.55
CA TYR A 270 -9.67 25.98 -6.70
C TYR A 270 -10.15 26.59 -8.02
N HIS A 271 -11.46 26.76 -8.20
CA HIS A 271 -12.01 27.42 -9.38
C HIS A 271 -11.57 28.89 -9.47
N GLU A 272 -11.58 29.63 -8.35
CA GLU A 272 -11.09 30.99 -8.29
C GLU A 272 -9.61 31.09 -8.68
N TRP A 273 -8.77 30.20 -8.13
CA TRP A 273 -7.34 30.14 -8.46
C TRP A 273 -7.10 29.77 -9.93
N PHE A 274 -7.90 28.86 -10.49
CA PHE A 274 -7.86 28.52 -11.91
C PHE A 274 -8.23 29.72 -12.79
N GLN A 275 -9.30 30.44 -12.46
CA GLN A 275 -9.73 31.65 -13.20
C GLN A 275 -8.70 32.79 -13.13
N LYS A 276 -8.03 32.95 -12.00
CA LYS A 276 -6.96 33.94 -11.80
C LYS A 276 -5.64 33.54 -12.49
N GLY A 277 -5.52 32.30 -12.94
CA GLY A 277 -4.30 31.74 -13.52
C GLY A 277 -3.24 31.38 -12.49
N TYR A 278 -3.60 31.28 -11.20
CA TYR A 278 -2.71 30.80 -10.15
C TYR A 278 -2.49 29.30 -10.26
N ILE A 279 -3.48 28.56 -10.77
CA ILE A 279 -3.33 27.16 -11.20
C ILE A 279 -3.12 27.11 -12.72
N ASN A 280 -2.30 26.15 -13.18
CA ASN A 280 -2.05 25.90 -14.59
C ASN A 280 -3.34 25.54 -15.36
N GLN A 281 -3.49 26.11 -16.55
CA GLN A 281 -4.72 25.98 -17.34
C GLN A 281 -4.94 24.59 -17.94
N ASP A 282 -3.91 23.75 -17.98
CA ASP A 282 -3.95 22.37 -18.46
C ASP A 282 -4.11 21.34 -17.34
N ALA A 283 -4.38 21.74 -16.10
CA ALA A 283 -4.41 20.88 -14.90
C ALA A 283 -5.26 19.59 -15.05
N ALA A 284 -6.42 19.68 -15.70
CA ALA A 284 -7.31 18.54 -15.92
C ALA A 284 -6.74 17.49 -16.90
N THR A 285 -5.76 17.88 -17.71
CA THR A 285 -5.21 17.07 -18.82
C THR A 285 -3.69 16.88 -18.76
N LEU A 286 -3.02 17.50 -17.78
CA LEU A 286 -1.57 17.44 -17.61
C LEU A 286 -1.14 15.98 -17.42
N GLY A 287 -0.17 15.53 -18.22
CA GLY A 287 0.27 14.13 -18.20
C GLY A 287 1.19 13.80 -17.04
N GLU A 288 2.21 14.64 -16.81
CA GLU A 288 3.21 14.47 -15.75
C GLU A 288 3.48 15.81 -15.08
N LEU A 289 3.77 15.78 -13.77
CA LEU A 289 4.21 16.98 -13.07
C LEU A 289 5.61 17.39 -13.54
N PRO A 290 5.90 18.70 -13.63
CA PRO A 290 7.27 19.17 -13.74
C PRO A 290 8.05 18.77 -12.48
N THR A 291 9.35 18.51 -12.63
CA THR A 291 10.23 18.25 -11.49
C THR A 291 10.17 19.40 -10.49
N TYR A 292 10.42 20.62 -10.95
CA TYR A 292 10.32 21.81 -10.10
C TYR A 292 8.86 22.22 -9.87
N GLN A 293 8.53 22.49 -8.62
CA GLN A 293 7.24 23.01 -8.19
C GLN A 293 7.47 24.05 -7.08
N ALA A 294 6.88 25.25 -7.20
CA ALA A 294 6.96 26.27 -6.15
C ALA A 294 6.17 25.87 -4.88
N PHE A 295 5.12 25.08 -5.09
CA PHE A 295 4.20 24.60 -4.09
C PHE A 295 3.66 23.23 -4.52
N ASN A 296 3.45 22.34 -3.55
CA ASN A 296 2.72 21.08 -3.73
C ASN A 296 1.89 20.75 -2.48
N ILE A 297 0.90 19.88 -2.63
CA ILE A 297 0.24 19.21 -1.49
C ILE A 297 0.72 17.77 -1.47
N ALA A 298 1.14 17.27 -0.31
CA ALA A 298 1.62 15.91 -0.17
C ALA A 298 1.05 15.24 1.08
N GLN A 299 1.01 13.91 1.09
CA GLN A 299 0.69 13.11 2.27
C GLN A 299 1.97 12.41 2.76
N GLY A 300 2.22 12.43 4.06
CA GLY A 300 3.38 11.78 4.67
C GLY A 300 3.69 12.34 6.04
N TRP A 301 4.93 12.78 6.25
CA TRP A 301 5.45 13.34 7.49
C TRP A 301 6.30 14.59 7.17
N SER A 302 6.51 15.49 8.13
CA SER A 302 7.13 16.79 7.85
C SER A 302 8.59 16.67 7.40
N GLN A 303 9.37 15.73 7.96
CA GLN A 303 10.75 15.50 7.51
C GLN A 303 10.83 15.01 6.06
N ALA A 304 9.74 14.51 5.47
CA ALA A 304 9.70 14.15 4.06
C ALA A 304 10.01 15.35 3.15
N ALA A 305 9.80 16.59 3.61
CA ALA A 305 10.26 17.79 2.90
C ALA A 305 11.76 17.74 2.59
N GLN A 306 12.58 17.26 3.53
CA GLN A 306 14.04 17.21 3.40
C GLN A 306 14.52 15.88 2.82
N THR A 307 13.85 14.77 3.15
CA THR A 307 14.32 13.43 2.75
C THR A 307 13.80 12.96 1.40
N THR A 308 12.64 13.47 0.95
CA THR A 308 11.93 12.94 -0.23
C THR A 308 11.39 14.03 -1.15
N TRP A 309 10.48 14.88 -0.68
CA TRP A 309 9.75 15.84 -1.52
C TRP A 309 10.67 16.92 -2.09
N GLY A 310 11.49 17.60 -1.26
CA GLY A 310 12.45 18.60 -1.70
C GLY A 310 13.47 18.05 -2.70
N PRO A 311 14.16 16.93 -2.40
CA PRO A 311 15.05 16.27 -3.36
C PRO A 311 14.37 15.91 -4.69
N ASN A 312 13.15 15.37 -4.66
CA ASN A 312 12.37 15.05 -5.87
C ASN A 312 12.00 16.30 -6.67
N MET A 313 11.79 17.42 -5.98
CA MET A 313 11.49 18.72 -6.58
C MET A 313 12.75 19.49 -7.03
N GLY A 314 13.92 19.07 -6.58
CA GLY A 314 15.19 19.77 -6.78
C GLY A 314 15.31 21.08 -5.98
N VAL A 315 14.63 21.18 -4.83
CA VAL A 315 14.57 22.39 -3.99
C VAL A 315 14.85 22.09 -2.52
N ASN A 316 15.19 23.12 -1.75
CA ASN A 316 15.11 23.06 -0.29
C ASN A 316 13.65 23.23 0.12
N ALA A 317 12.97 22.15 0.48
CA ALA A 317 11.55 22.22 0.81
C ALA A 317 11.29 22.39 2.32
N THR A 318 10.21 23.09 2.62
CA THR A 318 9.57 23.10 3.96
C THR A 318 8.16 22.54 3.85
N ALA A 319 7.64 21.96 4.94
CA ALA A 319 6.31 21.39 5.00
C ALA A 319 5.50 22.00 6.17
N VAL A 320 4.28 22.42 5.87
CA VAL A 320 3.33 22.96 6.84
C VAL A 320 2.11 22.04 6.86
N GLN A 321 1.75 21.54 8.04
CA GLN A 321 0.62 20.62 8.16
C GLN A 321 -0.69 21.35 7.82
N TRP A 322 -1.48 20.78 6.92
CA TRP A 322 -2.77 21.32 6.49
C TRP A 322 -3.90 20.82 7.40
N ARG A 323 -4.10 19.50 7.44
CA ARG A 323 -5.23 18.89 8.15
C ARG A 323 -4.76 18.07 9.33
N LYS A 324 -5.71 17.75 10.22
CA LYS A 324 -5.46 16.80 11.31
C LYS A 324 -4.97 15.47 10.76
N THR A 325 -4.15 14.80 11.55
CA THR A 325 -3.73 13.42 11.30
C THR A 325 -4.90 12.49 11.62
N VAL A 326 -5.30 11.67 10.66
CA VAL A 326 -6.44 10.75 10.80
C VAL A 326 -6.03 9.33 10.44
N VAL A 327 -6.73 8.34 10.95
CA VAL A 327 -6.58 6.93 10.54
C VAL A 327 -7.94 6.34 10.22
N SER A 328 -8.01 5.59 9.12
CA SER A 328 -9.25 4.95 8.68
C SER A 328 -9.02 3.49 8.35
N ARG A 329 -10.13 2.80 8.11
CA ARG A 329 -10.11 1.44 7.60
C ARG A 329 -9.29 1.34 6.32
N GLY A 330 -9.57 2.22 5.35
CA GLY A 330 -8.83 2.25 4.08
C GLY A 330 -7.34 2.52 4.24
N SER A 331 -6.95 3.45 5.13
CA SER A 331 -5.53 3.78 5.31
C SER A 331 -4.73 2.64 5.95
N VAL A 332 -5.32 1.92 6.90
CA VAL A 332 -4.70 0.71 7.49
C VAL A 332 -4.66 -0.44 6.50
N GLN A 333 -5.73 -0.65 5.74
CA GLN A 333 -5.82 -1.74 4.77
C GLN A 333 -4.96 -1.55 3.53
N GLY A 334 -4.37 -0.37 3.30
CA GLY A 334 -3.49 -0.10 2.16
C GLY A 334 -2.29 -1.06 2.02
N SER A 335 -1.95 -1.82 3.07
CA SER A 335 -1.09 -2.99 2.95
C SER A 335 -1.41 -4.06 4.00
N ILE A 336 -1.73 -5.26 3.52
CA ILE A 336 -1.98 -6.44 4.36
C ILE A 336 -1.29 -7.65 3.73
N ASN A 337 -0.64 -8.48 4.54
CA ASN A 337 -0.14 -9.79 4.10
C ASN A 337 -1.11 -10.89 4.54
N CYS A 338 -1.85 -11.43 3.57
CA CYS A 338 -2.92 -12.39 3.80
C CYS A 338 -2.43 -13.82 3.58
N ILE A 339 -2.91 -14.77 4.37
CA ILE A 339 -2.55 -16.18 4.25
C ILE A 339 -3.59 -16.89 3.39
N SER A 340 -3.14 -17.68 2.43
CA SER A 340 -4.03 -18.47 1.56
C SER A 340 -4.90 -19.43 2.37
N ALA A 341 -6.21 -19.46 2.09
CA ALA A 341 -7.10 -20.50 2.63
C ALA A 341 -6.67 -21.93 2.23
N ASN A 342 -5.88 -22.06 1.15
CA ASN A 342 -5.40 -23.34 0.64
C ASN A 342 -4.01 -23.72 1.16
N SER A 343 -3.30 -22.82 1.85
CA SER A 343 -1.95 -23.08 2.39
C SER A 343 -1.95 -24.33 3.26
N LYS A 344 -0.87 -25.11 3.15
CA LYS A 344 -0.62 -26.27 4.03
C LYS A 344 0.21 -25.89 5.26
N HIS A 345 0.65 -24.64 5.34
CA HIS A 345 1.62 -24.15 6.30
C HIS A 345 1.24 -22.78 6.92
N PRO A 346 -0.01 -22.58 7.40
CA PRO A 346 -0.44 -21.29 7.92
C PRO A 346 0.32 -20.85 9.19
N GLU A 347 0.73 -21.79 10.06
CA GLU A 347 1.51 -21.45 11.26
C GLU A 347 2.94 -21.03 10.91
N GLU A 348 3.58 -21.70 9.94
CA GLU A 348 4.90 -21.31 9.44
C GLU A 348 4.86 -19.94 8.75
N ALA A 349 3.82 -19.68 7.96
CA ALA A 349 3.57 -18.38 7.34
C ALA A 349 3.42 -17.26 8.37
N LEU A 350 2.66 -17.50 9.45
CA LEU A 350 2.52 -16.54 10.56
C LEU A 350 3.84 -16.30 11.28
N LYS A 351 4.62 -17.35 11.59
CA LYS A 351 5.95 -17.21 12.21
C LYS A 351 6.89 -16.37 11.35
N PHE A 352 6.85 -16.58 10.03
CA PHE A 352 7.61 -15.76 9.09
C PHE A 352 7.13 -14.30 9.11
N LEU A 353 5.83 -14.02 9.02
CA LEU A 353 5.30 -12.65 9.08
C LEU A 353 5.57 -11.96 10.43
N ASN A 354 5.57 -12.71 11.54
CA ASN A 354 6.00 -12.17 12.83
C ASN A 354 7.46 -11.71 12.76
N LEU A 355 8.34 -12.54 12.19
CA LEU A 355 9.76 -12.24 12.06
C LEU A 355 10.04 -11.07 11.11
N VAL A 356 9.31 -10.97 9.99
CA VAL A 356 9.39 -9.80 9.06
C VAL A 356 9.13 -8.49 9.80
N ASN A 357 8.29 -8.51 10.82
CA ASN A 357 7.90 -7.34 11.59
C ASN A 357 8.69 -7.15 12.90
N SER A 358 9.47 -8.12 13.38
CA SER A 358 10.18 -8.04 14.66
C SER A 358 11.70 -8.16 14.56
N ASP A 359 12.23 -8.63 13.43
CA ASP A 359 13.67 -8.82 13.22
C ASP A 359 14.25 -7.84 12.21
N THR A 360 15.17 -7.00 12.68
CA THR A 360 15.83 -5.97 11.85
C THR A 360 16.62 -6.56 10.69
N TYR A 361 17.27 -7.71 10.83
CA TYR A 361 18.03 -8.30 9.72
C TYR A 361 17.10 -8.76 8.60
N VAL A 362 16.04 -9.49 8.95
CA VAL A 362 15.02 -9.90 7.96
C VAL A 362 14.35 -8.68 7.34
N ARG A 363 14.05 -7.67 8.15
CA ARG A 363 13.41 -6.45 7.69
C ARG A 363 14.27 -5.68 6.70
N ASP A 364 15.55 -5.48 7.01
CA ASP A 364 16.51 -4.78 6.16
C ASP A 364 16.80 -5.55 4.89
N ALA A 365 16.92 -6.88 4.95
CA ALA A 365 17.12 -7.70 3.76
C ALA A 365 15.93 -7.59 2.80
N LEU A 366 14.70 -7.52 3.31
CA LEU A 366 13.50 -7.27 2.47
C LEU A 366 13.43 -5.82 1.98
N TYR A 367 13.81 -4.84 2.79
CA TYR A 367 13.68 -3.40 2.47
C TYR A 367 14.79 -2.87 1.56
N TYR A 368 16.04 -3.22 1.86
CA TYR A 368 17.24 -2.70 1.23
C TYR A 368 17.85 -3.69 0.23
N GLY A 369 17.62 -5.00 0.37
CA GLY A 369 18.10 -6.04 -0.54
C GLY A 369 19.22 -6.89 0.04
N LEU A 370 20.25 -7.19 -0.76
CA LEU A 370 21.37 -8.04 -0.36
C LEU A 370 22.50 -7.20 0.24
N GLU A 371 22.94 -7.53 1.46
CA GLU A 371 24.14 -6.93 2.08
C GLU A 371 25.39 -7.26 1.24
N GLY A 372 26.28 -6.29 1.06
CA GLY A 372 27.46 -6.40 0.19
C GLY A 372 27.16 -6.12 -1.28
N ASP A 373 25.89 -5.98 -1.65
CA ASP A 373 25.47 -5.70 -3.02
C ASP A 373 24.55 -4.48 -3.15
N ASN A 374 23.37 -4.50 -2.52
CA ASN A 374 22.44 -3.37 -2.50
C ASN A 374 22.77 -2.38 -1.38
N PHE A 375 23.28 -2.86 -0.25
CA PHE A 375 23.65 -2.03 0.89
C PHE A 375 24.78 -2.65 1.71
N ASN A 376 25.37 -1.88 2.63
CA ASN A 376 26.30 -2.38 3.65
C ASN A 376 25.92 -1.84 5.02
N TYR A 377 26.16 -2.62 6.07
CA TYR A 377 26.11 -2.09 7.43
C TYR A 377 27.40 -1.34 7.77
N THR A 378 27.25 -0.22 8.47
CA THR A 378 28.33 0.47 9.16
C THR A 378 28.68 -0.25 10.48
N ASP A 379 29.79 0.14 11.10
CA ASP A 379 30.20 -0.39 12.41
C ASP A 379 29.14 -0.15 13.51
N ASP A 380 28.39 0.95 13.42
CA ASP A 380 27.29 1.32 14.33
C ASP A 380 25.92 0.79 13.87
N LYS A 381 25.89 -0.17 12.93
CA LYS A 381 24.67 -0.84 12.42
C LYS A 381 23.68 0.08 11.70
N LYS A 382 24.16 1.18 11.12
CA LYS A 382 23.42 1.95 10.12
C LYS A 382 23.60 1.35 8.74
N VAL A 383 22.78 1.78 7.79
CA VAL A 383 22.78 1.29 6.41
C VAL A 383 23.36 2.31 5.44
N GLU A 384 24.40 1.92 4.70
CA GLU A 384 24.88 2.63 3.52
C GLU A 384 24.33 1.97 2.26
N LYS A 385 23.45 2.67 1.52
CA LYS A 385 22.94 2.18 0.24
C LYS A 385 24.00 2.30 -0.85
N THR A 386 24.05 1.30 -1.73
CA THR A 386 24.81 1.37 -2.98
C THR A 386 23.98 2.04 -4.08
N ASP A 387 24.54 2.13 -5.29
CA ASP A 387 23.85 2.59 -6.49
C ASP A 387 22.93 1.53 -7.12
N LYS A 388 22.96 0.28 -6.63
CA LYS A 388 22.14 -0.81 -7.16
C LYS A 388 20.70 -0.71 -6.68
N GLN A 389 19.78 -0.80 -7.64
CA GLN A 389 18.35 -0.76 -7.34
C GLN A 389 17.88 -2.04 -6.63
N TRP A 390 16.94 -1.85 -5.72
CA TRP A 390 16.18 -2.92 -5.10
C TRP A 390 14.71 -2.69 -5.44
N LEU A 391 14.08 -3.67 -6.09
CA LEU A 391 12.78 -3.48 -6.75
C LEU A 391 11.59 -3.97 -5.93
N MET A 392 11.82 -4.63 -4.79
CA MET A 392 10.72 -4.99 -3.90
C MET A 392 10.13 -3.76 -3.23
N ALA A 393 8.81 -3.67 -3.18
CA ALA A 393 8.14 -2.55 -2.54
C ALA A 393 8.22 -2.66 -1.01
N GLY A 394 9.00 -1.78 -0.37
CA GLY A 394 9.16 -1.80 1.08
C GLY A 394 7.84 -1.73 1.86
N TYR A 395 6.86 -0.97 1.35
CA TYR A 395 5.56 -0.74 2.00
C TYR A 395 4.66 -1.98 2.04
N SER A 396 4.90 -3.00 1.20
CA SER A 396 4.02 -4.16 1.06
C SER A 396 4.43 -5.34 1.95
N GLN A 397 5.55 -5.20 2.68
CA GLN A 397 6.23 -6.32 3.35
C GLN A 397 5.94 -6.39 4.84
N GLY A 398 6.14 -5.28 5.56
CA GLY A 398 6.13 -5.23 7.01
C GLY A 398 6.61 -3.89 7.55
N THR A 399 6.59 -3.76 8.87
CA THR A 399 6.72 -2.48 9.57
C THR A 399 7.94 -1.64 9.16
N PHE A 400 7.78 -0.32 9.08
CA PHE A 400 8.91 0.58 8.87
C PHE A 400 9.74 0.82 10.14
N PHE A 401 9.17 0.55 11.32
CA PHE A 401 9.80 0.87 12.61
C PHE A 401 10.97 -0.04 13.00
N ASN A 402 11.18 -1.13 12.25
CA ASN A 402 12.32 -2.04 12.42
C ASN A 402 13.34 -1.98 11.26
N VAL A 403 13.18 -1.03 10.34
CA VAL A 403 14.18 -0.75 9.30
C VAL A 403 15.33 0.05 9.91
N SER A 404 16.57 -0.35 9.62
CA SER A 404 17.76 0.34 10.13
C SER A 404 17.90 1.76 9.58
N LEU A 405 18.45 2.67 10.40
CA LEU A 405 18.69 4.05 10.00
C LEU A 405 19.76 4.12 8.90
N LEU A 406 19.55 4.98 7.91
CA LEU A 406 20.56 5.27 6.88
C LEU A 406 21.75 6.02 7.48
N ALA A 407 22.95 5.72 7.01
CA ALA A 407 24.20 6.28 7.54
C ALA A 407 24.32 7.79 7.37
N ASP A 408 23.70 8.35 6.33
CA ASP A 408 23.66 9.79 6.04
C ASP A 408 22.58 10.55 6.80
N GLN A 409 21.77 9.86 7.60
CA GLN A 409 20.71 10.46 8.42
C GLN A 409 21.11 10.51 9.90
N GLU A 410 20.87 11.67 10.53
CA GLU A 410 21.02 11.84 11.98
C GLU A 410 19.75 11.47 12.76
N THR A 411 18.58 11.62 12.13
CA THR A 411 17.27 11.33 12.75
C THR A 411 16.53 10.26 11.98
N ASN A 412 15.84 9.38 12.69
CA ASN A 412 14.98 8.38 12.10
C ASN A 412 13.61 8.97 11.80
N GLN A 413 13.29 9.16 10.51
CA GLN A 413 11.99 9.68 10.09
C GLN A 413 10.82 8.79 10.54
N TRP A 414 11.07 7.50 10.76
CA TRP A 414 10.05 6.58 11.24
C TRP A 414 9.64 6.87 12.70
N ASP A 415 10.46 7.59 13.47
CA ASP A 415 10.06 8.04 14.81
C ASP A 415 8.96 9.11 14.72
N GLU A 416 9.06 10.04 13.75
CA GLU A 416 8.01 11.03 13.47
C GLU A 416 6.73 10.33 12.98
N VAL A 417 6.87 9.38 12.04
CA VAL A 417 5.72 8.61 11.54
C VAL A 417 5.01 7.85 12.66
N LYS A 418 5.77 7.28 13.60
CA LYS A 418 5.20 6.61 14.77
C LYS A 418 4.42 7.59 15.65
N GLU A 419 4.96 8.78 15.90
CA GLU A 419 4.28 9.83 16.66
C GLU A 419 3.00 10.31 15.95
N LEU A 420 3.01 10.41 14.62
CA LEU A 420 1.81 10.73 13.83
C LEU A 420 0.74 9.64 13.96
N ASN A 421 1.12 8.36 13.83
CA ASN A 421 0.20 7.25 14.03
C ASN A 421 -0.41 7.26 15.44
N GLU A 422 0.39 7.48 16.48
CA GLU A 422 -0.07 7.51 17.88
C GLU A 422 -1.00 8.69 18.19
N LYS A 423 -0.90 9.79 17.43
CA LYS A 423 -1.75 10.99 17.56
C LYS A 423 -2.96 10.97 16.63
N ALA A 424 -3.06 10.00 15.72
CA ALA A 424 -4.10 9.99 14.70
C ALA A 424 -5.50 9.92 15.32
N GLU A 425 -6.41 10.75 14.82
CA GLU A 425 -7.83 10.63 15.14
C GLU A 425 -8.42 9.47 14.31
N ALA A 426 -8.85 8.40 14.99
CA ALA A 426 -9.46 7.26 14.33
C ALA A 426 -10.85 7.60 13.80
N SER A 427 -11.15 7.14 12.59
CA SER A 427 -12.49 7.20 12.00
C SER A 427 -13.53 6.61 12.94
N PRO A 428 -14.70 7.24 13.12
CA PRO A 428 -15.75 6.72 13.99
C PRO A 428 -16.37 5.42 13.44
N VAL A 429 -16.05 5.05 12.19
CA VAL A 429 -16.48 3.84 11.50
C VAL A 429 -15.32 2.90 11.15
N ILE A 430 -14.15 3.07 11.77
CA ILE A 430 -12.94 2.27 11.47
C ILE A 430 -13.15 0.74 11.56
N ALA A 431 -13.99 0.30 12.51
CA ALA A 431 -14.30 -1.10 12.74
C ALA A 431 -15.38 -1.68 11.80
N VAL A 432 -16.00 -0.86 10.94
CA VAL A 432 -17.12 -1.27 10.08
C VAL A 432 -16.58 -1.75 8.72
N SER A 433 -16.79 -3.03 8.42
CA SER A 433 -16.64 -3.60 7.07
C SER A 433 -17.95 -3.47 6.32
N ILE A 434 -17.91 -3.03 5.06
CA ILE A 434 -19.09 -2.84 4.24
C ILE A 434 -19.19 -3.97 3.22
N ASP A 435 -20.27 -4.75 3.27
CA ASP A 435 -20.59 -5.71 2.23
C ASP A 435 -21.25 -4.99 1.05
N THR A 436 -20.57 -4.98 -0.10
CA THR A 436 -21.01 -4.32 -1.32
C THR A 436 -21.88 -5.20 -2.22
N THR A 437 -22.08 -6.48 -1.88
CA THR A 437 -22.73 -7.47 -2.76
C THR A 437 -24.13 -7.03 -3.24
N GLU A 438 -24.89 -6.31 -2.41
CA GLU A 438 -26.24 -5.87 -2.76
C GLU A 438 -26.30 -4.59 -3.61
N PHE A 439 -25.16 -3.93 -3.86
CA PHE A 439 -25.09 -2.66 -4.59
C PHE A 439 -23.81 -2.50 -5.44
N GLU A 440 -23.16 -3.62 -5.80
CA GLU A 440 -21.89 -3.64 -6.54
C GLU A 440 -22.03 -2.94 -7.91
N ASP A 441 -23.14 -3.19 -8.62
CA ASP A 441 -23.42 -2.59 -9.93
C ASP A 441 -23.62 -1.07 -9.81
N GLU A 442 -24.40 -0.61 -8.83
CA GLU A 442 -24.61 0.81 -8.54
C GLU A 442 -23.28 1.50 -8.19
N LEU A 443 -22.46 0.88 -7.33
CA LEU A 443 -21.16 1.40 -6.92
C LEU A 443 -20.21 1.54 -8.12
N ALA A 444 -20.15 0.53 -8.99
CA ALA A 444 -19.34 0.57 -10.21
C ALA A 444 -19.79 1.69 -11.16
N ASN A 445 -21.11 1.84 -11.38
CA ASN A 445 -21.66 2.90 -12.22
C ASN A 445 -21.39 4.30 -11.65
N CYS A 446 -21.58 4.51 -10.34
CA CYS A 446 -21.26 5.78 -9.68
C CYS A 446 -19.75 6.09 -9.77
N THR A 447 -18.89 5.08 -9.63
CA THR A 447 -17.43 5.24 -9.78
C THR A 447 -17.03 5.63 -11.19
N GLU A 448 -17.66 5.06 -12.23
CA GLU A 448 -17.44 5.48 -13.61
C GLU A 448 -17.83 6.96 -13.81
N ILE A 449 -19.01 7.36 -13.32
CA ILE A 449 -19.47 8.75 -13.38
C ILE A 449 -18.49 9.67 -12.67
N TYR A 450 -18.07 9.35 -11.44
CA TYR A 450 -17.07 10.10 -10.69
C TYR A 450 -15.80 10.31 -11.53
N ASN A 451 -15.28 9.25 -12.13
CA ASN A 451 -14.05 9.29 -12.93
C ASN A 451 -14.16 10.17 -14.18
N ARG A 452 -15.36 10.38 -14.74
CA ARG A 452 -15.57 11.31 -15.86
C ARG A 452 -15.47 12.78 -15.44
N TYR A 453 -15.96 13.12 -14.25
CA TYR A 453 -16.08 14.51 -13.79
C TYR A 453 -14.90 14.98 -12.93
N LYS A 454 -14.28 14.08 -12.15
CA LYS A 454 -13.31 14.44 -11.10
C LYS A 454 -12.15 15.30 -11.59
N SER A 455 -11.66 15.05 -12.81
CA SER A 455 -10.49 15.76 -13.34
C SER A 455 -10.76 17.24 -13.58
N GLU A 456 -11.98 17.62 -13.97
CA GLU A 456 -12.32 19.01 -14.20
C GLU A 456 -12.76 19.71 -12.91
N ILE A 457 -13.55 19.02 -12.07
CA ILE A 457 -14.05 19.55 -10.79
C ILE A 457 -12.89 19.77 -9.83
N ASN A 458 -12.06 18.75 -9.59
CA ASN A 458 -11.04 18.80 -8.54
C ASN A 458 -9.82 19.64 -8.92
N THR A 459 -9.72 20.13 -10.15
CA THR A 459 -8.69 21.11 -10.56
C THR A 459 -9.24 22.53 -10.64
N GLY A 460 -10.54 22.73 -10.39
CA GLY A 460 -11.21 24.02 -10.58
C GLY A 460 -11.36 24.44 -12.04
N ALA A 461 -11.20 23.53 -13.02
CA ALA A 461 -11.30 23.87 -14.44
C ALA A 461 -12.72 24.26 -14.88
N VAL A 462 -13.72 23.77 -14.13
CA VAL A 462 -15.14 24.07 -14.31
C VAL A 462 -15.73 24.68 -13.03
N ASP A 463 -16.85 25.39 -13.18
CA ASP A 463 -17.58 25.95 -12.03
C ASP A 463 -18.20 24.81 -11.19
N PRO A 464 -17.75 24.62 -9.94
CA PRO A 464 -18.24 23.54 -9.10
C PRO A 464 -19.72 23.69 -8.73
N GLU A 465 -20.27 24.92 -8.70
CA GLU A 465 -21.69 25.13 -8.40
C GLU A 465 -22.62 24.62 -9.52
N THR A 466 -22.07 24.37 -10.71
CA THR A 466 -22.80 23.74 -11.83
C THR A 466 -22.40 22.30 -12.03
N ALA A 467 -21.09 22.00 -12.02
CA ALA A 467 -20.58 20.67 -12.35
C ALA A 467 -20.86 19.62 -11.26
N VAL A 468 -20.81 20.00 -9.98
CA VAL A 468 -21.11 19.07 -8.87
C VAL A 468 -22.59 18.64 -8.90
N PRO A 469 -23.58 19.54 -9.01
CA PRO A 469 -24.98 19.13 -9.15
C PRO A 469 -25.24 18.23 -10.36
N GLU A 470 -24.56 18.46 -11.49
CA GLU A 470 -24.66 17.61 -12.68
C GLU A 470 -24.13 16.20 -12.39
N MET A 471 -22.90 16.09 -11.88
CA MET A 471 -22.29 14.82 -11.49
C MET A 471 -23.18 14.05 -10.49
N MET A 472 -23.64 14.72 -9.44
CA MET A 472 -24.46 14.09 -8.40
C MET A 472 -25.85 13.70 -8.91
N SER A 473 -26.42 14.45 -9.88
CA SER A 473 -27.67 14.06 -10.53
C SER A 473 -27.50 12.78 -11.36
N GLU A 474 -26.40 12.65 -12.11
CA GLU A 474 -26.10 11.41 -12.84
C GLU A 474 -25.87 10.23 -11.87
N MET A 475 -25.12 10.44 -10.79
CA MET A 475 -24.88 9.41 -9.77
C MET A 475 -26.17 8.93 -9.10
N ARG A 476 -27.08 9.84 -8.75
CA ARG A 476 -28.39 9.47 -8.20
C ARG A 476 -29.24 8.69 -9.18
N ALA A 477 -29.20 9.04 -10.46
CA ALA A 477 -29.85 8.24 -11.51
C ALA A 477 -29.23 6.84 -11.66
N ALA A 478 -27.96 6.66 -11.25
CA ALA A 478 -27.24 5.40 -11.22
C ALA A 478 -27.33 4.63 -9.88
N GLY A 479 -28.07 5.13 -8.88
CA GLY A 479 -28.30 4.43 -7.62
C GLY A 479 -27.56 4.96 -6.39
N PHE A 480 -26.92 6.14 -6.46
CA PHE A 480 -26.13 6.68 -5.34
C PHE A 480 -26.88 6.73 -4.00
N ASP A 481 -28.15 7.17 -3.98
CA ASP A 481 -28.92 7.29 -2.74
C ASP A 481 -29.22 5.91 -2.11
N ASP A 482 -29.35 4.85 -2.93
CA ASP A 482 -29.52 3.47 -2.46
C ASP A 482 -28.22 2.93 -1.82
N ILE A 483 -27.05 3.29 -2.39
CA ILE A 483 -25.75 3.01 -1.76
C ILE A 483 -25.68 3.67 -0.39
N VAL A 484 -26.02 4.96 -0.28
CA VAL A 484 -26.01 5.69 1.00
C VAL A 484 -26.90 5.02 2.04
N GLU A 485 -28.12 4.62 1.67
CA GLU A 485 -29.06 3.95 2.58
C GLU A 485 -28.52 2.59 3.06
N LYS A 486 -28.01 1.76 2.14
CA LYS A 486 -27.46 0.44 2.48
C LYS A 486 -26.19 0.52 3.32
N VAL A 487 -25.29 1.46 3.02
CA VAL A 487 -24.08 1.69 3.80
C VAL A 487 -24.44 2.19 5.20
N GLN A 488 -25.36 3.15 5.32
CA GLN A 488 -25.82 3.63 6.62
C GLN A 488 -26.45 2.51 7.45
N ALA A 489 -27.29 1.66 6.84
CA ALA A 489 -27.91 0.53 7.52
C ALA A 489 -26.88 -0.46 8.07
N GLN A 490 -25.77 -0.69 7.35
CA GLN A 490 -24.68 -1.55 7.82
C GLN A 490 -23.91 -0.90 8.98
N ILE A 491 -23.63 0.40 8.91
CA ILE A 491 -23.04 1.15 10.04
C ILE A 491 -23.96 1.07 11.27
N ASP A 492 -25.26 1.29 11.10
CA ASP A 492 -26.24 1.26 12.19
C ASP A 492 -26.36 -0.14 12.82
N ALA A 493 -26.16 -1.21 12.04
CA ALA A 493 -26.23 -2.59 12.52
C ALA A 493 -24.94 -3.06 13.24
N ALA A 494 -23.80 -2.45 12.92
CA ALA A 494 -22.51 -2.76 13.54
C ALA A 494 -22.30 -2.08 14.91
N ASN A 495 -23.10 -1.04 15.21
CA ASN A 495 -23.10 -0.30 16.47
C ASN A 495 -24.20 -0.77 17.42
#